data_AF-A0A7S0RCI3-F1
#
_entry.id   AF-A0A7S0RCI3-F1
#
_cell.length_a   1.000
_cell.length_b   1.000
_cell.length_c   1.000
_cell.angle_alpha   90.00
_cell.angle_beta   90.00
_cell.angle_gamma   90.00
#
_symmetry.space_group_name_H-M   'P 1'
#
loop_
_entity.id
_entity.type
_entity.pdbx_description
1 polymer ?
#
loop_
_entity_poly.entity_id
_entity_poly.type
_entity_poly.pdbx_seq_one_letter_code
_entity_poly.pdbx_strand_id
1 'polypeptide(L)'
;MSAVNVTQVAILDNPSRFTNPLQFEIQYECLNDLQEDLEWKLTYVGSAEDEKHDQILDSVLVGPVVAGSYRFVFQADAPDPSKIPPADMTGVTVLLLTCAYRDKEFIRVGYYVNNEYDNEEMRENPPDAPVLDKLVRNILADKPRVTKFPIEFDAVSIPTVVSAVPAAVPAAGGDHSMDGSLAGDAIFNGMNTGSHQGQLSNGEAAMMPGAHAGVMGG
;
A
#
# COMPACT_ATOMS: atom_id res chain seq x y z
N MET A 1 0.94 -5.22 -7.46
CA MET A 1 1.69 -4.89 -6.24
C MET A 1 1.08 -3.64 -5.65
N SER A 2 0.92 -3.54 -4.33
CA SER A 2 0.36 -2.32 -3.70
C SER A 2 1.33 -1.16 -3.91
N ALA A 3 0.87 -0.01 -4.39
CA ALA A 3 1.73 1.17 -4.58
C ALA A 3 2.06 1.86 -3.25
N VAL A 4 1.25 1.61 -2.22
CA VAL A 4 1.40 2.16 -0.87
C VAL A 4 1.52 1.01 0.14
N ASN A 5 2.46 1.13 1.07
CA ASN A 5 2.66 0.18 2.16
C ASN A 5 2.67 0.90 3.51
N VAL A 6 1.67 0.64 4.35
CA VAL A 6 1.64 1.17 5.72
C VAL A 6 2.60 0.37 6.57
N THR A 7 3.62 1.03 7.12
CA THR A 7 4.70 0.40 7.88
C THR A 7 4.41 0.38 9.38
N GLN A 8 3.82 1.45 9.91
CA GLN A 8 3.49 1.56 11.33
C GLN A 8 2.27 2.44 11.56
N VAL A 9 1.44 2.07 12.53
CA VAL A 9 0.39 2.93 13.10
C VAL A 9 0.54 2.87 14.62
N ALA A 10 1.03 3.95 15.20
CA ALA A 10 1.18 4.07 16.65
C ALA A 10 0.03 4.89 17.24
N ILE A 11 -0.60 4.37 18.29
CA ILE A 11 -1.65 5.09 19.02
C ILE A 11 -0.99 5.95 20.08
N LEU A 12 -1.30 7.24 20.07
CA LEU A 12 -0.82 8.22 21.04
C LEU A 12 -1.92 8.47 22.09
N ASP A 13 -1.52 8.96 23.28
CA ASP A 13 -2.43 9.28 24.39
C ASP A 13 -3.42 8.15 24.74
N ASN A 14 -2.90 6.97 25.07
CA ASN A 14 -3.69 5.78 25.39
C ASN A 14 -3.15 5.05 26.63
N PRO A 15 -4.01 4.66 27.59
CA PRO A 15 -5.46 4.95 27.68
C PRO A 15 -5.75 6.43 27.98
N SER A 16 -6.94 6.91 27.58
CA SER A 16 -7.36 8.31 27.78
C SER A 16 -8.85 8.43 28.07
N ARG A 17 -9.32 9.63 28.44
CA ARG A 17 -10.75 9.88 28.66
C ARG A 17 -11.51 9.64 27.35
N PHE A 18 -12.74 9.16 27.45
CA PHE A 18 -13.59 8.92 26.26
C PHE A 18 -13.73 10.17 25.38
N THR A 19 -13.85 11.33 26.00
CA THR A 19 -14.02 12.64 25.36
C THR A 19 -12.72 13.23 24.81
N ASN A 20 -11.55 12.62 25.08
CA ASN A 20 -10.30 13.09 24.52
C ASN A 20 -10.21 12.75 23.01
N PRO A 21 -9.58 13.64 22.22
CA PRO A 21 -9.27 13.36 20.82
C PRO A 21 -8.46 12.07 20.65
N LEU A 22 -8.70 11.39 19.55
CA LEU A 22 -7.94 10.24 19.11
C LEU A 22 -6.71 10.72 18.34
N GLN A 23 -5.54 10.13 18.59
CA GLN A 23 -4.29 10.51 17.96
C GLN A 23 -3.55 9.28 17.46
N PHE A 24 -3.24 9.26 16.17
CA PHE A 24 -2.50 8.19 15.51
C PHE A 24 -1.27 8.76 14.82
N GLU A 25 -0.08 8.25 15.13
CA GLU A 25 1.09 8.49 14.28
C GLU A 25 1.13 7.41 13.20
N ILE A 26 0.93 7.81 11.95
CA ILE A 26 0.87 6.92 10.79
C ILE A 26 2.17 7.06 10.01
N GLN A 27 2.80 5.92 9.72
CA GLN A 27 3.98 5.82 8.87
C GLN A 27 3.67 4.90 7.69
N TYR A 28 3.99 5.36 6.49
CA TYR A 28 3.78 4.60 5.26
C TYR A 28 4.84 4.93 4.21
N GLU A 29 4.99 4.03 3.25
CA GLU A 29 5.90 4.14 2.12
C GLU A 29 5.10 4.10 0.82
N CYS A 30 5.39 5.03 -0.08
CA CYS A 30 4.90 5.03 -1.45
C CYS A 30 6.02 4.55 -2.38
N LEU A 31 5.74 3.50 -3.13
CA LEU A 31 6.69 2.92 -4.08
C LEU A 31 6.70 3.66 -5.41
N ASN A 32 5.57 4.26 -5.78
CA ASN A 32 5.36 4.99 -7.03
C ASN A 32 4.70 6.34 -6.74
N ASP A 33 4.90 7.30 -7.64
CA ASP A 33 4.12 8.54 -7.65
C ASP A 33 2.66 8.22 -7.98
N LEU A 34 1.73 8.79 -7.21
CA LEU A 34 0.29 8.65 -7.45
C LEU A 34 -0.27 9.93 -8.06
N GLN A 35 -1.25 9.78 -8.93
CA GLN A 35 -1.92 10.90 -9.60
C GLN A 35 -2.89 11.65 -8.69
N GLU A 36 -3.47 10.97 -7.71
CA GLU A 36 -4.48 11.51 -6.80
C GLU A 36 -4.06 11.35 -5.33
N ASP A 37 -4.82 11.98 -4.45
CA ASP A 37 -4.56 11.98 -3.01
C ASP A 37 -5.00 10.67 -2.37
N LEU A 38 -4.37 10.33 -1.25
CA LEU A 38 -4.84 9.26 -0.38
C LEU A 38 -5.87 9.81 0.59
N GLU A 39 -7.04 9.18 0.69
CA GLU A 39 -8.01 9.48 1.74
C GLU A 39 -7.72 8.60 2.95
N TRP A 40 -7.42 9.22 4.09
CA TRP A 40 -7.35 8.57 5.39
C TRP A 40 -8.59 8.90 6.18
N LYS A 41 -9.31 7.88 6.63
CA LYS A 41 -10.59 8.05 7.31
C LYS A 41 -10.61 7.22 8.57
N LEU A 42 -11.00 7.86 9.68
CA LEU A 42 -11.16 7.22 10.98
C LEU A 42 -12.64 7.05 11.30
N THR A 43 -13.06 5.82 11.51
CA THR A 43 -14.45 5.48 11.85
C THR A 43 -14.52 4.80 13.20
N TYR A 44 -15.43 5.24 14.06
CA TYR A 44 -15.77 4.59 15.32
C TYR A 44 -17.04 3.77 15.16
N VAL A 45 -17.00 2.50 15.54
CA VAL A 45 -18.17 1.62 15.50
C VAL A 45 -19.04 1.91 16.71
N GLY A 46 -20.22 2.48 16.49
CA GLY A 46 -21.11 2.90 17.57
C GLY A 46 -21.89 1.74 18.20
N SER A 47 -22.13 0.67 17.44
CA SER A 47 -22.76 -0.56 17.91
C SER A 47 -22.26 -1.73 17.10
N ALA A 48 -22.07 -2.88 17.74
CA ALA A 48 -21.66 -4.10 17.04
C ALA A 48 -22.77 -4.69 16.16
N GLU A 49 -24.03 -4.32 16.39
CA GLU A 49 -25.21 -4.90 15.74
C GLU A 49 -25.74 -4.05 14.58
N ASP A 50 -25.46 -2.75 14.56
CA ASP A 50 -26.01 -1.83 13.55
C ASP A 50 -24.99 -0.76 13.13
N GLU A 51 -24.53 -0.86 11.88
CA GLU A 51 -23.60 0.08 11.23
C GLU A 51 -24.17 1.51 11.12
N LYS A 52 -25.48 1.71 11.33
CA LYS A 52 -26.08 3.07 11.36
C LYS A 52 -25.55 3.93 12.51
N HIS A 53 -24.97 3.31 13.53
CA HIS A 53 -24.34 4.01 14.65
C HIS A 53 -22.85 4.32 14.38
N ASP A 54 -22.29 3.88 13.26
CA ASP A 54 -20.91 4.16 12.90
C ASP A 54 -20.72 5.66 12.65
N GLN A 55 -19.65 6.20 13.21
CA GLN A 55 -19.32 7.60 13.13
C GLN A 55 -17.99 7.78 12.43
N ILE A 56 -18.01 8.44 11.28
CA ILE A 56 -16.80 8.98 10.68
C ILE A 56 -16.36 10.15 11.54
N LEU A 57 -15.25 9.98 12.24
CA LEU A 57 -14.72 10.99 13.16
C LEU A 57 -13.96 12.07 12.40
N ASP A 58 -13.16 11.66 11.42
CA ASP A 58 -12.48 12.59 10.52
C ASP A 58 -12.09 11.88 9.21
N SER A 59 -11.93 12.67 8.15
CA SER A 59 -11.42 12.23 6.85
C SER A 59 -10.46 13.28 6.30
N VAL A 60 -9.23 12.86 6.03
CA VAL A 60 -8.15 13.75 5.55
C VAL A 60 -7.59 13.23 4.23
N LEU A 61 -7.42 14.16 3.28
CA LEU A 61 -6.73 13.91 2.02
C LEU A 61 -5.25 14.23 2.18
N VAL A 62 -4.39 13.30 1.76
CA VAL A 62 -2.94 13.46 1.80
C VAL A 62 -2.39 13.38 0.39
N GLY A 63 -1.92 14.52 -0.11
CA GLY A 63 -1.17 14.62 -1.36
C GLY A 63 -0.51 15.98 -1.55
N PRO A 64 0.28 16.16 -2.63
CA PRO A 64 0.60 15.18 -3.67
C PRO A 64 1.47 14.03 -3.14
N VAL A 65 1.24 12.82 -3.66
CA VAL A 65 1.90 11.60 -3.18
C VAL A 65 3.01 11.18 -4.15
N VAL A 66 4.26 11.46 -3.78
CA VAL A 66 5.46 11.02 -4.52
C VAL A 66 6.09 9.78 -3.87
N ALA A 67 6.93 9.07 -4.60
CA ALA A 67 7.67 7.94 -4.05
C ALA A 67 8.55 8.36 -2.85
N GLY A 68 8.48 7.62 -1.75
CA GLY A 68 9.20 7.93 -0.52
C GLY A 68 8.52 7.42 0.75
N SER A 69 9.14 7.74 1.89
CA SER A 69 8.60 7.40 3.22
C SER A 69 7.99 8.62 3.88
N TYR A 70 6.81 8.43 4.47
CA TYR A 70 6.00 9.48 5.07
C TYR A 70 5.65 9.15 6.50
N ARG A 71 5.50 10.20 7.31
CA ARG A 71 5.02 10.14 8.67
C ARG A 71 4.19 11.38 8.98
N PHE A 72 3.02 11.18 9.55
CA PHE A 72 2.18 12.28 10.04
C PHE A 72 1.35 11.86 11.25
N VAL A 73 0.84 12.84 11.98
CA VAL A 73 -0.11 12.61 13.08
C VAL A 73 -1.51 12.87 12.55
N PHE A 74 -2.36 11.85 12.60
CA PHE A 74 -3.79 11.95 12.34
C PHE A 74 -4.51 12.10 13.67
N GLN A 75 -5.10 13.26 13.91
CA GLN A 75 -5.91 13.55 15.08
C GLN A 75 -7.37 13.73 14.68
N ALA A 76 -8.28 13.12 15.43
CA ALA A 76 -9.72 13.26 15.25
C ALA A 76 -10.42 13.49 16.59
N ASP A 77 -11.56 14.16 16.57
CA ASP A 77 -12.38 14.36 17.77
C ASP A 77 -12.98 13.02 18.27
N ALA A 78 -13.39 13.00 19.54
CA ALA A 78 -14.10 11.86 20.10
C ALA A 78 -15.46 11.63 19.40
N PRO A 79 -15.96 10.38 19.36
CA PRO A 79 -17.30 10.11 18.83
C PRO A 79 -18.38 10.85 19.63
N ASP A 80 -19.48 11.21 18.96
CA ASP A 80 -20.65 11.81 19.60
C ASP A 80 -21.37 10.75 20.45
N PRO A 81 -21.40 10.90 21.79
CA PRO A 81 -22.04 9.94 22.67
C PRO A 81 -23.55 9.81 22.43
N SER A 82 -24.19 10.86 21.90
CA SER A 82 -25.64 10.88 21.67
C SER A 82 -26.07 9.95 20.53
N LYS A 83 -25.13 9.56 19.67
CA LYS A 83 -25.35 8.64 18.55
C LYS A 83 -25.01 7.19 18.88
N ILE A 84 -24.50 6.93 20.07
CA ILE A 84 -24.12 5.60 20.55
C ILE A 84 -25.26 5.06 21.44
N PRO A 85 -25.75 3.83 21.21
CA PRO A 85 -26.71 3.21 22.11
C PRO A 85 -26.16 3.15 23.55
N PRO A 86 -26.94 3.47 24.59
CA PRO A 86 -26.46 3.45 25.97
C PRO A 86 -25.84 2.11 26.40
N ALA A 87 -26.34 1.00 25.87
CA ALA A 87 -25.82 -0.35 26.13
C ALA A 87 -24.42 -0.59 25.53
N ASP A 88 -24.08 0.10 24.44
CA ASP A 88 -22.78 -0.01 23.74
C ASP A 88 -21.77 1.06 24.20
N MET A 89 -22.18 1.95 25.10
CA MET A 89 -21.30 3.01 25.61
C MET A 89 -20.13 2.44 26.43
N THR A 90 -20.38 1.37 27.17
CA THR A 90 -19.38 0.63 27.95
C THR A 90 -19.12 -0.73 27.33
N GLY A 91 -17.91 -1.24 27.49
CA GLY A 91 -17.49 -2.52 26.96
C GLY A 91 -16.62 -2.38 25.71
N VAL A 92 -16.61 -3.43 24.90
CA VAL A 92 -15.69 -3.54 23.77
C VAL A 92 -16.36 -3.10 22.48
N THR A 93 -15.72 -2.19 21.76
CA THR A 93 -16.08 -1.79 20.40
C THR A 93 -14.83 -1.73 19.50
N VAL A 94 -14.94 -1.17 18.30
CA VAL A 94 -13.90 -1.14 17.28
C VAL A 94 -13.68 0.27 16.73
N LEU A 95 -12.42 0.66 16.55
CA LEU A 95 -11.98 1.78 15.73
C LEU A 95 -11.41 1.27 14.42
N LEU A 96 -11.78 1.88 13.30
CA LEU A 96 -11.32 1.53 11.97
C LEU A 96 -10.58 2.71 11.35
N LEU A 97 -9.27 2.55 11.15
CA LEU A 97 -8.48 3.44 10.31
C LEU A 97 -8.45 2.85 8.89
N THR A 98 -9.02 3.57 7.94
CA THR A 98 -9.08 3.17 6.53
C THR A 98 -8.22 4.10 5.70
N CYS A 99 -7.58 3.54 4.66
CA CYS A 99 -6.95 4.34 3.62
C CYS A 99 -7.46 3.90 2.25
N ALA A 100 -7.86 4.89 1.45
CA ALA A 100 -8.43 4.71 0.13
C ALA A 100 -7.68 5.55 -0.91
N TYR A 101 -7.70 5.06 -2.15
CA TYR A 101 -7.20 5.76 -3.33
C TYR A 101 -8.31 5.73 -4.39
N ARG A 102 -8.70 6.87 -4.96
CA ARG A 102 -9.83 6.97 -5.91
C ARG A 102 -11.11 6.30 -5.39
N ASP A 103 -11.50 6.60 -4.15
CA ASP A 103 -12.65 6.01 -3.45
C ASP A 103 -12.60 4.48 -3.26
N LYS A 104 -11.45 3.84 -3.55
CA LYS A 104 -11.25 2.40 -3.34
C LYS A 104 -10.37 2.19 -2.12
N GLU A 105 -10.98 1.66 -1.06
CA GLU A 105 -10.26 1.22 0.13
C GLU A 105 -9.27 0.11 -0.22
N PHE A 106 -8.01 0.26 0.16
CA PHE A 106 -6.98 -0.77 -0.05
C PHE A 106 -6.38 -1.30 1.26
N ILE A 107 -6.56 -0.58 2.36
CA ILE A 107 -6.15 -1.04 3.69
C ILE A 107 -7.12 -0.55 4.76
N ARG A 108 -7.38 -1.44 5.71
CA ARG A 108 -8.14 -1.21 6.93
C ARG A 108 -7.37 -1.74 8.12
N VAL A 109 -7.15 -0.89 9.11
CA VAL A 109 -6.53 -1.22 10.39
C VAL A 109 -7.57 -1.05 11.48
N GLY A 110 -8.05 -2.17 12.00
CA GLY A 110 -9.03 -2.22 13.08
C GLY A 110 -8.35 -2.37 14.45
N TYR A 111 -8.82 -1.61 15.43
CA TYR A 111 -8.41 -1.71 16.82
C TYR A 111 -9.60 -2.02 17.70
N TYR A 112 -9.46 -2.96 18.62
CA TYR A 112 -10.43 -3.10 19.70
C TYR A 112 -10.27 -1.95 20.69
N VAL A 113 -11.39 -1.42 21.13
CA VAL A 113 -11.48 -0.33 22.09
C VAL A 113 -12.29 -0.84 23.25
N ASN A 114 -11.76 -0.75 24.46
CA ASN A 114 -12.50 -1.04 25.68
C ASN A 114 -12.83 0.27 26.40
N ASN A 115 -14.12 0.53 26.58
CA ASN A 115 -14.63 1.66 27.35
C ASN A 115 -15.06 1.16 28.73
N GLU A 116 -14.40 1.63 29.78
CA GLU A 116 -14.74 1.26 31.15
C GLU A 116 -14.75 2.48 32.07
N TYR A 117 -15.48 2.37 33.19
CA TYR A 117 -15.45 3.42 34.20
C TYR A 117 -14.14 3.42 34.97
N ASP A 118 -13.67 4.60 35.34
CA ASP A 118 -12.41 4.80 36.08
C ASP A 118 -12.45 4.31 37.55
N ASN A 119 -13.60 3.88 38.05
CA ASN A 119 -13.79 3.41 39.41
C ASN A 119 -14.47 2.03 39.43
N GLU A 120 -14.17 1.25 40.47
CA GLU A 120 -14.62 -0.14 40.59
C GLU A 120 -16.12 -0.26 40.87
N GLU A 121 -16.68 0.65 41.68
CA GLU A 121 -18.10 0.65 42.02
C GLU A 121 -19.00 0.76 40.77
N MET A 122 -18.69 1.68 39.85
CA MET A 122 -19.45 1.84 38.60
C MET A 122 -19.14 0.74 37.57
N ARG A 123 -18.03 0.00 37.72
CA ARG A 123 -17.74 -1.18 36.89
C ARG A 123 -18.56 -2.39 37.33
N GLU A 124 -18.73 -2.59 38.64
CA GLU A 124 -19.56 -3.67 39.18
C GLU A 124 -21.06 -3.34 39.11
N ASN A 125 -21.42 -2.08 39.31
CA ASN A 125 -22.79 -1.58 39.29
C ASN A 125 -22.88 -0.36 38.34
N PRO A 126 -22.95 -0.59 37.01
CA PRO A 126 -23.03 0.49 36.05
C PRO A 126 -24.32 1.30 36.25
N PRO A 127 -24.26 2.64 36.19
CA PRO A 127 -25.44 3.49 36.28
C PRO A 127 -26.36 3.28 35.07
N ASP A 128 -27.67 3.50 35.25
CA ASP A 128 -28.66 3.42 34.16
C ASP A 128 -28.37 4.41 33.02
N ALA A 129 -27.85 5.60 33.37
CA ALA A 129 -27.43 6.63 32.44
C ALA A 129 -25.90 6.70 32.36
N PRO A 130 -25.29 6.64 31.15
CA PRO A 130 -23.84 6.69 31.02
C PRO A 130 -23.23 8.00 31.55
N VAL A 131 -22.19 7.89 32.37
CA VAL A 131 -21.47 9.05 32.93
C VAL A 131 -20.15 9.25 32.18
N LEU A 132 -20.20 10.08 31.13
CA LEU A 132 -19.10 10.25 30.16
C LEU A 132 -17.78 10.71 30.81
N ASP A 133 -17.85 11.61 31.81
CA ASP A 133 -16.64 12.12 32.49
C ASP A 133 -15.83 11.03 33.19
N LYS A 134 -16.49 9.91 33.52
CA LYS A 134 -15.89 8.77 34.22
C LYS A 134 -15.46 7.65 33.27
N LEU A 135 -15.77 7.76 31.98
CA LEU A 135 -15.37 6.76 30.98
C LEU A 135 -13.92 6.97 30.54
N VAL A 136 -13.17 5.88 30.62
CA VAL A 136 -11.81 5.75 30.12
C VAL A 136 -11.86 4.79 28.93
N ARG A 137 -11.27 5.26 27.84
CA ARG A 137 -11.11 4.51 26.59
C ARG A 137 -9.71 3.93 26.55
N ASN A 138 -9.62 2.62 26.39
CA ASN A 138 -8.38 1.90 26.18
C ASN A 138 -8.39 1.19 24.82
N ILE A 139 -7.53 1.63 23.92
CA ILE A 139 -7.35 1.05 22.59
C ILE A 139 -6.28 -0.03 22.67
N LEU A 140 -6.62 -1.26 22.25
CA LEU A 140 -5.69 -2.39 22.25
C LEU A 140 -4.71 -2.27 21.07
N ALA A 141 -3.69 -1.43 21.26
CA ALA A 141 -2.71 -1.08 20.25
C ALA A 141 -1.83 -2.26 19.79
N ASP A 142 -1.59 -3.24 20.66
CA ASP A 142 -0.67 -4.36 20.39
C ASP A 142 -1.23 -5.41 19.42
N LYS A 143 -2.55 -5.43 19.20
CA LYS A 143 -3.22 -6.46 18.39
C LYS A 143 -4.11 -5.83 17.31
N PRO A 144 -3.56 -5.03 16.39
CA PRO A 144 -4.33 -4.49 15.28
C PRO A 144 -4.80 -5.61 14.36
N ARG A 145 -5.99 -5.45 13.80
CA ARG A 145 -6.54 -6.30 12.74
C ARG A 145 -6.32 -5.59 11.41
N VAL A 146 -5.34 -6.03 10.64
CA VAL A 146 -5.01 -5.45 9.34
C VAL A 146 -5.66 -6.27 8.22
N THR A 147 -6.52 -5.62 7.44
CA THR A 147 -7.11 -6.19 6.22
C THR A 147 -6.63 -5.38 5.03
N LYS A 148 -6.17 -6.06 3.98
CA LYS A 148 -5.74 -5.42 2.73
C LYS A 148 -6.66 -5.84 1.59
N PHE A 149 -7.06 -4.88 0.77
CA PHE A 149 -7.91 -5.09 -0.39
C PHE A 149 -7.09 -4.80 -1.65
N PRO A 150 -7.08 -5.70 -2.64
CA PRO A 150 -6.40 -5.43 -3.90
C PRO A 150 -7.15 -4.35 -4.68
N ILE A 151 -6.44 -3.28 -5.05
CA ILE A 151 -6.95 -2.22 -5.92
C ILE A 151 -5.97 -1.95 -7.07
N GLU A 152 -6.50 -1.32 -8.13
CA GLU A 152 -5.69 -0.70 -9.17
C GLU A 152 -5.43 0.75 -8.76
N PHE A 153 -4.14 1.11 -8.62
CA PHE A 153 -3.71 2.48 -8.33
C PHE A 153 -3.69 3.28 -9.64
N ASP A 154 -2.53 3.33 -10.30
CA ASP A 154 -2.38 3.96 -11.60
C ASP A 154 -1.98 2.93 -12.65
N ALA A 155 -2.61 3.02 -13.83
CA ALA A 155 -2.18 2.24 -14.98
C ALA A 155 -0.77 2.72 -15.37
N VAL A 156 0.18 1.79 -15.47
CA VAL A 156 1.47 2.08 -16.09
C VAL A 156 1.17 2.42 -17.55
N SER A 157 1.18 3.70 -17.89
CA SER A 157 1.16 4.12 -19.29
C SER A 157 2.48 3.68 -19.90
N ILE A 158 2.48 2.50 -20.52
CA ILE A 158 3.58 2.06 -21.37
C ILE A 158 3.65 3.09 -22.51
N PRO A 159 4.73 3.88 -22.65
CA PRO A 159 4.84 4.75 -23.81
C PRO A 159 4.89 3.84 -25.03
N THR A 160 3.80 3.82 -25.79
CA THR A 160 3.75 3.11 -27.07
C THR A 160 4.72 3.84 -27.98
N VAL A 161 5.94 3.32 -28.08
CA VAL A 161 6.86 3.68 -29.16
C VAL A 161 6.16 3.30 -30.45
N VAL A 162 5.53 4.28 -31.10
CA VAL A 162 5.10 4.19 -32.49
C VAL A 162 6.37 3.98 -33.31
N SER A 163 6.67 2.71 -33.58
CA SER A 163 7.74 2.30 -34.47
C SER A 163 7.34 2.78 -35.87
N ALA A 164 7.83 3.96 -36.25
CA ALA A 164 7.68 4.48 -37.59
C ALA A 164 8.44 3.56 -38.54
N VAL A 165 7.69 2.76 -39.31
CA VAL A 165 8.24 1.95 -40.40
C VAL A 165 8.83 2.90 -41.44
N PRO A 166 10.12 2.83 -41.78
CA PRO A 166 10.65 3.63 -42.88
C PRO A 166 10.06 3.11 -44.18
N ALA A 167 9.41 4.00 -44.93
CA ALA A 167 8.83 3.71 -46.22
C ALA A 167 9.93 3.25 -47.20
N ALA A 168 9.85 1.99 -47.64
CA ALA A 168 10.67 1.46 -48.71
C ALA A 168 10.26 2.11 -50.04
N VAL A 169 11.23 2.76 -50.70
CA VAL A 169 11.08 3.31 -52.05
C VAL A 169 11.26 2.17 -53.06
N PRO A 170 10.29 1.86 -53.94
CA PRO A 170 10.52 0.91 -55.02
C PRO A 170 11.15 1.63 -56.20
N ALA A 171 12.31 1.15 -56.65
CA ALA A 171 12.90 1.49 -57.93
C ALA A 171 12.59 0.38 -58.95
N ALA A 172 12.03 0.73 -60.12
CA ALA A 172 12.55 0.36 -61.46
C ALA A 172 11.53 0.53 -62.61
N GLY A 173 12.02 1.09 -63.73
CA GLY A 173 11.58 0.86 -65.12
C GLY A 173 10.90 2.07 -65.78
N GLY A 174 11.35 2.66 -66.90
CA GLY A 174 12.48 2.43 -67.79
C GLY A 174 12.36 3.31 -69.05
N ASP A 175 13.48 3.52 -69.73
CA ASP A 175 13.67 3.64 -71.21
C ASP A 175 14.52 4.83 -71.73
N HIS A 176 15.27 4.48 -72.78
CA HIS A 176 16.43 5.04 -73.48
C HIS A 176 16.55 6.54 -73.79
N SER A 177 17.79 7.05 -73.77
CA SER A 177 18.54 7.45 -74.99
C SER A 177 20.01 7.85 -74.71
N MET A 178 20.84 7.68 -75.75
CA MET A 178 22.31 7.72 -75.82
C MET A 178 22.94 9.12 -75.63
N ASP A 179 24.16 9.18 -75.09
CA ASP A 179 25.40 9.67 -75.77
C ASP A 179 26.57 9.82 -74.77
N GLY A 180 27.81 9.62 -75.23
CA GLY A 180 28.91 10.49 -74.79
C GLY A 180 30.01 9.99 -73.83
N SER A 181 30.81 9.00 -74.26
CA SER A 181 32.29 9.05 -74.21
C SER A 181 33.11 8.96 -72.89
N LEU A 182 34.21 8.19 -73.03
CA LEU A 182 35.57 8.32 -72.45
C LEU A 182 35.92 7.70 -71.07
N ALA A 183 36.68 6.60 -71.21
CA ALA A 183 38.00 6.32 -70.63
C ALA A 183 38.14 5.91 -69.14
N GLY A 184 38.94 4.86 -68.92
CA GLY A 184 39.74 4.72 -67.70
C GLY A 184 39.69 3.36 -67.00
N ASP A 185 40.48 2.41 -67.51
CA ASP A 185 41.37 1.49 -66.78
C ASP A 185 40.98 0.82 -65.43
N ALA A 186 40.99 -0.51 -65.49
CA ALA A 186 41.90 -1.39 -64.75
C ALA A 186 41.66 -1.79 -63.26
N ILE A 187 41.47 -3.12 -63.10
CA ILE A 187 42.31 -4.05 -62.31
C ILE A 187 41.95 -4.39 -60.83
N PHE A 188 41.68 -5.69 -60.65
CA PHE A 188 42.02 -6.67 -59.59
C PHE A 188 41.37 -6.71 -58.18
N ASN A 189 40.74 -7.87 -57.95
CA ASN A 189 40.95 -8.89 -56.90
C ASN A 189 40.82 -8.57 -55.40
N GLY A 190 40.13 -9.47 -54.71
CA GLY A 190 40.53 -9.87 -53.35
C GLY A 190 39.46 -10.56 -52.51
N MET A 191 39.24 -11.86 -52.74
CA MET A 191 38.72 -12.77 -51.71
C MET A 191 39.64 -12.75 -50.47
N ASN A 192 39.07 -12.75 -49.26
CA ASN A 192 39.49 -13.75 -48.27
C ASN A 192 38.44 -14.03 -47.18
N THR A 193 38.31 -15.33 -46.93
CA THR A 193 37.60 -16.08 -45.90
C THR A 193 38.25 -15.96 -44.52
N GLY A 194 37.47 -16.22 -43.46
CA GLY A 194 38.02 -16.38 -42.11
C GLY A 194 36.99 -16.83 -41.07
N SER A 195 36.80 -18.14 -40.99
CA SER A 195 36.10 -18.89 -39.94
C SER A 195 36.83 -18.87 -38.60
N HIS A 196 36.13 -18.88 -37.46
CA HIS A 196 36.50 -19.76 -36.35
C HIS A 196 35.35 -20.06 -35.37
N GLN A 197 35.32 -21.32 -34.99
CA GLN A 197 34.35 -22.07 -34.19
C GLN A 197 34.90 -22.22 -32.76
N GLY A 198 34.02 -22.34 -31.76
CA GLY A 198 34.39 -22.65 -30.38
C GLY A 198 33.19 -22.98 -29.49
N GLN A 199 32.76 -24.24 -29.52
CA GLN A 199 31.98 -24.87 -28.44
C GLN A 199 32.90 -25.14 -27.24
N LEU A 200 32.35 -25.26 -26.03
CA LEU A 200 32.49 -26.45 -25.17
C LEU A 200 31.57 -26.36 -23.93
N SER A 201 31.22 -27.55 -23.43
CA SER A 201 30.11 -27.90 -22.56
C SER A 201 30.56 -28.38 -21.18
N ASN A 202 29.57 -28.62 -20.31
CA ASN A 202 29.49 -29.57 -19.18
C ASN A 202 29.83 -29.12 -17.74
N GLY A 203 28.97 -29.57 -16.82
CA GLY A 203 29.31 -29.83 -15.41
C GLY A 203 28.10 -29.97 -14.49
N GLU A 204 27.69 -31.20 -14.19
CA GLU A 204 26.51 -31.61 -13.42
C GLU A 204 26.88 -32.11 -11.99
N ALA A 205 25.91 -32.04 -11.06
CA ALA A 205 25.70 -32.84 -9.82
C ALA A 205 26.64 -32.70 -8.58
N ALA A 206 26.05 -32.50 -7.38
CA ALA A 206 25.78 -33.54 -6.37
C ALA A 206 25.73 -33.06 -4.87
N MET A 207 24.78 -33.65 -4.13
CA MET A 207 24.82 -34.11 -2.71
C MET A 207 24.60 -33.15 -1.50
N MET A 208 23.47 -33.37 -0.81
CA MET A 208 23.33 -33.47 0.67
C MET A 208 23.76 -34.89 1.14
N PRO A 209 23.80 -35.32 2.44
CA PRO A 209 23.29 -34.73 3.70
C PRO A 209 24.23 -34.88 4.93
N GLY A 210 23.78 -34.46 6.14
CA GLY A 210 24.44 -34.87 7.39
C GLY A 210 23.92 -34.22 8.67
N ALA A 211 23.22 -35.01 9.49
CA ALA A 211 22.81 -34.70 10.87
C ALA A 211 23.97 -34.95 11.86
N HIS A 212 23.99 -34.24 13.00
CA HIS A 212 24.63 -34.77 14.20
C HIS A 212 23.99 -34.24 15.50
N ALA A 213 23.65 -35.18 16.37
CA ALA A 213 23.21 -34.99 17.75
C ALA A 213 24.40 -34.71 18.69
N GLY A 214 24.11 -34.03 19.80
CA GLY A 214 24.93 -33.95 21.03
C GLY A 214 23.97 -33.66 22.19
N VAL A 215 23.59 -34.65 23.00
CA VAL A 215 24.25 -35.21 24.20
C VAL A 215 24.02 -34.38 25.47
N MET A 216 23.45 -35.08 26.46
CA MET A 216 23.18 -34.75 27.86
C MET A 216 24.43 -34.36 28.68
N GLY A 217 24.19 -33.67 29.80
CA GLY A 217 24.96 -33.88 31.03
C GLY A 217 25.06 -32.65 31.94
N GLY A 218 24.49 -32.75 33.15
CA GLY A 218 24.68 -31.78 34.24
C GLY A 218 23.43 -31.55 35.07
#